data_AF-A0A948S713-F1
#
_entry.id   AF-A0A948S713-F1
#
_cell.length_a   1.000
_cell.length_b   1.000
_cell.length_c   1.000
_cell.angle_alpha   90.00
_cell.angle_beta   90.00
_cell.angle_gamma   90.00
#
_symmetry.space_group_name_H-M   'P 1'
#
loop_
_entity.id
_entity.type
_entity.pdbx_description
1 polymer ?
#
loop_
_entity_poly.entity_id
_entity_poly.type
_entity_poly.pdbx_seq_one_letter_code
_entity_poly.pdbx_strand_id
1 'polypeptide(L)'
;MAQGCAIFTTGQLCKHSGSNWTIFFPTVKLLLIGLALAQLVSPLLAAGESSEAAAPAGFSWSRTDTSLALRHNDRSVWRLVFDPAKPKSWFHPVYTVDGEVLTAFEPADHPWHRGLWWSWKLINGINYWEEDWRAFATPQSL
;
A
#
# COMPACT_ATOMS: atom_id res chain seq x y z
N MET A 1 -43.48 -4.89 -40.45
CA MET A 1 -42.89 -3.85 -39.59
C MET A 1 -43.74 -3.77 -38.33
N ALA A 2 -43.34 -4.48 -37.28
CA ALA A 2 -44.08 -4.56 -36.02
C ALA A 2 -43.49 -3.54 -35.03
N GLN A 3 -44.35 -2.72 -34.45
CA GLN A 3 -43.99 -1.71 -33.46
C GLN A 3 -43.88 -2.39 -32.09
N GLY A 4 -42.67 -2.44 -31.53
CA GLY A 4 -42.45 -2.85 -30.15
C GLY A 4 -42.68 -1.66 -29.22
N CYS A 5 -43.63 -1.77 -28.30
CA CYS A 5 -43.80 -0.85 -27.18
C CYS A 5 -43.10 -1.48 -25.96
N ALA A 6 -42.03 -0.86 -25.47
CA ALA A 6 -41.39 -1.23 -24.21
C ALA A 6 -41.80 -0.21 -23.15
N ILE A 7 -42.40 -0.71 -22.06
CA ILE A 7 -42.80 0.08 -20.89
C ILE A 7 -41.56 0.26 -20.02
N PHE A 8 -41.07 1.50 -19.88
CA PHE A 8 -40.13 1.89 -18.84
C PHE A 8 -40.85 2.83 -17.85
N THR A 9 -40.72 2.51 -16.57
CA THR A 9 -41.24 3.29 -15.46
C THR A 9 -40.58 4.67 -15.45
N THR A 10 -41.36 5.70 -15.12
CA THR A 10 -41.03 7.14 -15.14
C THR A 10 -40.85 7.78 -16.53
N GLY A 11 -41.98 8.15 -17.14
CA GLY A 11 -42.06 9.25 -18.12
C GLY A 11 -42.35 8.83 -19.57
N GLN A 12 -43.55 9.14 -20.03
CA GLN A 12 -44.00 8.94 -21.41
C GLN A 12 -43.49 10.11 -22.28
N LEU A 13 -42.54 9.87 -23.19
CA LEU A 13 -42.14 10.84 -24.21
C LEU A 13 -42.62 10.38 -25.58
N CYS A 14 -43.77 10.91 -26.02
CA CYS A 14 -44.25 10.75 -27.38
C CYS A 14 -43.47 11.66 -28.33
N LYS A 15 -42.95 11.09 -29.42
CA LYS A 15 -42.26 11.82 -30.49
C LYS A 15 -43.29 12.56 -31.34
N HIS A 16 -43.42 13.88 -31.17
CA HIS A 16 -44.04 14.73 -32.18
C HIS A 16 -43.00 15.13 -33.24
N SER A 17 -43.40 14.95 -34.50
CA SER A 17 -42.62 15.30 -35.68
C SER A 17 -42.39 16.81 -35.77
N GLY A 18 -41.12 17.21 -35.81
CA GLY A 18 -40.66 18.48 -36.34
C GLY A 18 -40.69 19.66 -35.37
N SER A 19 -39.55 19.96 -34.75
CA SER A 19 -39.01 21.33 -34.48
C SER A 19 -37.70 21.26 -33.68
N ASN A 20 -36.82 22.25 -33.92
CA ASN A 20 -35.44 22.34 -33.44
C ASN A 20 -35.29 22.29 -31.90
N TRP A 21 -34.23 21.62 -31.45
CA TRP A 21 -33.79 21.63 -30.06
C TRP A 21 -32.92 22.86 -29.78
N THR A 22 -33.42 23.79 -28.96
CA THR A 22 -32.58 24.81 -28.32
C THR A 22 -32.64 24.57 -26.82
N ILE A 23 -31.54 24.09 -26.23
CA ILE A 23 -31.43 23.91 -24.77
C ILE A 23 -30.88 25.22 -24.18
N PHE A 24 -31.69 25.89 -23.37
CA PHE A 24 -31.26 26.99 -22.51
C PHE A 24 -30.82 26.41 -21.15
N PHE A 25 -29.55 26.61 -20.76
CA PHE A 25 -29.09 26.38 -19.40
C PHE A 25 -28.98 27.72 -18.67
N PRO A 26 -29.81 28.03 -17.66
CA PRO A 26 -29.56 29.17 -16.80
C PRO A 26 -28.59 28.80 -15.67
N THR A 27 -27.68 29.74 -15.42
CA THR A 27 -27.12 30.11 -14.10
C THR A 27 -26.07 29.23 -13.44
N VAL A 28 -24.81 29.50 -13.83
CA VAL A 28 -23.62 29.50 -12.98
C VAL A 28 -23.75 30.62 -11.94
N LYS A 29 -24.17 30.34 -10.70
CA LYS A 29 -23.95 31.27 -9.55
C LYS A 29 -24.29 30.66 -8.18
N LEU A 30 -23.61 29.59 -7.73
CA LEU A 30 -23.60 29.24 -6.29
C LEU A 30 -22.46 28.28 -5.92
N LEU A 31 -21.20 28.66 -6.17
CA LEU A 31 -20.05 27.83 -5.77
C LEU A 31 -18.88 28.68 -5.23
N LEU A 32 -19.13 29.62 -4.30
CA LEU A 32 -18.03 30.36 -3.66
C LEU A 32 -18.20 30.65 -2.15
N ILE A 33 -19.23 30.12 -1.46
CA ILE A 33 -19.45 30.39 -0.02
C ILE A 33 -19.15 29.15 0.88
N GLY A 34 -18.93 27.97 0.30
CA GLY A 34 -18.62 26.76 1.08
C GLY A 34 -17.14 26.59 1.50
N LEU A 35 -16.22 27.39 0.95
CA LEU A 35 -14.77 27.14 1.08
C LEU A 35 -14.08 27.89 2.25
N ALA A 36 -14.74 28.84 2.88
CA ALA A 36 -14.12 29.71 3.89
C ALA A 36 -14.30 29.26 5.36
N LEU A 37 -15.13 28.25 5.63
CA LEU A 37 -15.38 27.76 7.01
C LEU A 37 -14.68 26.43 7.35
N ALA A 38 -14.15 25.70 6.37
CA ALA A 38 -13.39 24.47 6.63
C ALA A 38 -11.92 24.73 7.03
N GLN A 39 -11.40 25.95 6.82
CA GLN A 39 -10.00 26.27 7.11
C GLN A 39 -9.74 26.79 8.53
N LEU A 40 -10.77 27.06 9.34
CA LEU A 40 -10.60 27.63 10.68
C LEU A 40 -10.77 26.64 11.84
N VAL A 41 -11.00 25.35 11.56
CA VAL A 41 -11.18 24.31 12.60
C VAL A 41 -10.03 23.29 12.66
N SER A 42 -9.01 23.38 11.81
CA SER A 42 -7.95 22.35 11.70
C SER A 42 -6.54 22.88 12.00
N PRO A 43 -6.24 23.26 13.25
CA PRO A 43 -5.03 22.65 13.80
C PRO A 43 -5.17 22.16 15.25
N LEU A 44 -6.37 22.06 15.82
CA LEU A 44 -6.50 21.63 17.22
C LEU A 44 -6.47 20.09 17.42
N LEU A 45 -6.41 19.29 16.34
CA LEU A 45 -6.44 17.81 16.45
C LEU A 45 -5.12 17.11 16.04
N ALA A 46 -4.04 17.83 15.77
CA ALA A 46 -2.76 17.24 15.36
C ALA A 46 -1.70 17.15 16.47
N ALA A 47 -2.03 17.54 17.71
CA ALA A 47 -1.18 17.29 18.87
C ALA A 47 -1.71 16.09 19.65
N GLY A 48 -1.83 14.95 18.99
CA GLY A 48 -1.80 13.68 19.71
C GLY A 48 -0.39 13.52 20.24
N GLU A 49 -0.14 13.95 21.48
CA GLU A 49 1.07 13.58 22.20
C GLU A 49 1.10 12.05 22.22
N SER A 50 1.92 11.49 21.34
CA SER A 50 2.24 10.08 21.37
C SER A 50 2.95 9.86 22.70
N SER A 51 2.20 9.38 23.69
CA SER A 51 2.76 8.96 24.96
C SER A 51 3.59 7.73 24.68
N GLU A 52 4.86 7.96 24.37
CA GLU A 52 5.89 6.95 24.31
C GLU A 52 6.01 6.41 25.74
N ALA A 53 5.33 5.31 26.03
CA ALA A 53 5.58 4.56 27.25
C ALA A 53 7.10 4.35 27.32
N ALA A 54 7.74 4.80 28.40
CA ALA A 54 9.18 4.74 28.54
C ALA A 54 9.63 3.30 28.27
N ALA A 55 10.38 3.10 27.19
CA ALA A 55 10.88 1.79 26.84
C ALA A 55 11.63 1.20 28.04
N PRO A 56 11.55 -0.13 28.28
CA PRO A 56 12.35 -0.76 29.32
C PRO A 56 13.82 -0.36 29.16
N ALA A 57 14.50 -0.15 30.28
CA ALA A 57 15.85 0.40 30.31
C ALA A 57 16.78 -0.31 29.30
N GLY A 58 17.52 0.49 28.53
CA GLY A 58 18.46 0.01 27.53
C GLY A 58 17.85 -0.24 26.14
N PHE A 59 16.52 -0.32 25.97
CA PHE A 59 15.90 -0.48 24.65
C PHE A 59 15.61 0.86 23.98
N SER A 60 15.85 0.94 22.67
CA SER A 60 15.53 2.12 21.87
C SER A 60 15.08 1.75 20.46
N TRP A 61 14.21 2.57 19.89
CA TRP A 61 13.78 2.48 18.50
C TRP A 61 14.69 3.32 17.61
N SER A 62 15.03 2.79 16.43
CA SER A 62 15.72 3.53 15.37
C SER A 62 14.93 3.35 14.08
N ARG A 63 14.39 4.45 13.54
CA ARG A 63 13.55 4.44 12.34
C ARG A 63 14.17 5.30 11.24
N THR A 64 14.10 4.81 10.01
CA THR A 64 14.35 5.56 8.78
C THR A 64 13.10 5.49 7.90
N ASP A 65 13.15 6.13 6.73
CA ASP A 65 12.06 6.06 5.73
C ASP A 65 11.86 4.64 5.18
N THR A 66 12.84 3.75 5.35
CA THR A 66 12.89 2.42 4.73
C THR A 66 13.16 1.28 5.72
N SER A 67 13.31 1.59 7.02
CA SER A 67 13.58 0.57 8.03
C SER A 67 13.15 0.97 9.44
N LEU A 68 12.93 -0.05 10.28
CA LEU A 68 12.70 0.07 11.71
C LEU A 68 13.56 -0.96 12.44
N ALA A 69 14.30 -0.52 13.44
CA ALA A 69 15.11 -1.39 14.28
C ALA A 69 14.80 -1.20 15.76
N LEU A 70 14.76 -2.31 16.49
CA LEU A 70 14.86 -2.32 17.94
C LEU A 70 16.32 -2.48 18.33
N ARG A 71 16.81 -1.65 19.24
CA ARG A 71 18.18 -1.68 19.76
C ARG A 71 18.17 -1.93 21.27
N HIS A 72 19.22 -2.56 21.78
CA HIS A 72 19.54 -2.69 23.20
C HIS A 72 20.98 -2.23 23.44
N ASN A 73 21.19 -1.16 24.21
CA ASN A 73 22.51 -0.57 24.49
C ASN A 73 23.37 -0.41 23.22
N ASP A 74 22.81 0.24 22.20
CA ASP A 74 23.40 0.47 20.87
C ASP A 74 23.64 -0.74 19.96
N ARG A 75 23.34 -1.96 20.41
CA ARG A 75 23.31 -3.15 19.55
C ARG A 75 21.92 -3.32 18.97
N SER A 76 21.81 -3.63 17.67
CA SER A 76 20.51 -3.99 17.09
C SER A 76 20.06 -5.35 17.66
N VAL A 77 18.79 -5.47 18.03
CA VAL A 77 18.15 -6.76 18.35
C VAL A 77 17.61 -7.37 17.06
N TRP A 78 16.88 -6.56 16.30
CA TRP A 78 16.44 -6.88 14.95
C TRP A 78 16.22 -5.61 14.13
N ARG A 79 16.24 -5.74 12.81
CA ARG A 79 15.87 -4.68 11.86
C ARG A 79 14.88 -5.20 10.84
N LEU A 80 13.71 -4.57 10.76
CA LEU A 80 12.76 -4.69 9.68
C LEU A 80 13.14 -3.71 8.56
N VAL A 81 13.31 -4.22 7.34
CA VAL A 81 13.46 -3.43 6.11
C VAL A 81 12.14 -3.46 5.36
N PHE A 82 11.64 -2.29 4.97
CA PHE A 82 10.39 -2.09 4.21
C PHE A 82 10.58 -1.10 3.05
N ASP A 83 11.78 -1.09 2.48
CA ASP A 83 12.14 -0.26 1.34
C ASP A 83 11.33 -0.63 0.09
N PRO A 84 10.52 0.28 -0.49
CA PRO A 84 9.74 -0.01 -1.70
C PRO A 84 10.62 -0.24 -2.95
N ALA A 85 11.90 0.13 -2.92
CA ALA A 85 12.86 -0.18 -3.97
C ALA A 85 13.36 -1.64 -3.91
N LYS A 86 12.94 -2.41 -2.90
CA LYS A 86 13.31 -3.82 -2.70
C LYS A 86 12.12 -4.72 -3.01
N PRO A 87 12.37 -5.98 -3.40
CA PRO A 87 11.32 -6.89 -3.86
C PRO A 87 10.36 -7.35 -2.76
N LYS A 88 10.76 -7.23 -1.49
CA LYS A 88 9.99 -7.69 -0.33
C LYS A 88 10.48 -7.02 0.95
N SER A 89 9.72 -7.15 2.03
CA SER A 89 10.14 -6.75 3.38
C SER A 89 10.74 -7.93 4.12
N TRP A 90 11.70 -7.67 5.00
CA TRP A 90 12.36 -8.72 5.78
C TRP A 90 12.95 -8.21 7.09
N PHE A 91 13.20 -9.15 8.00
CA PHE A 91 14.01 -8.94 9.19
C PHE A 91 15.44 -9.42 8.97
N HIS A 92 16.40 -8.49 8.93
CA HIS A 92 17.82 -8.79 8.95
C HIS A 92 18.66 -7.55 9.34
N PRO A 93 19.67 -7.70 10.20
CA PRO A 93 19.96 -8.88 11.03
C PRO A 93 18.93 -9.07 12.15
N VAL A 94 18.88 -10.29 12.69
CA VAL A 94 18.20 -10.65 13.95
C VAL A 94 19.27 -11.27 14.85
N TYR A 95 19.36 -10.85 16.10
CA TYR A 95 20.40 -11.27 17.03
C TYR A 95 19.86 -12.07 18.21
N THR A 96 20.69 -12.97 18.75
CA THR A 96 20.54 -13.51 20.11
C THR A 96 20.84 -12.41 21.14
N VAL A 97 20.54 -12.68 22.42
CA VAL A 97 20.92 -11.80 23.54
C VAL A 97 22.44 -11.66 23.68
N ASP A 98 23.20 -12.70 23.30
CA ASP A 98 24.66 -12.72 23.36
C ASP A 98 25.32 -12.05 22.13
N GLY A 99 24.52 -11.80 21.08
CA GLY A 99 24.92 -11.05 19.89
C GLY A 99 25.29 -11.89 18.68
N GLU A 100 24.97 -13.19 18.66
CA GLU A 100 25.06 -13.98 17.44
C GLU A 100 23.95 -13.61 16.46
N VAL A 101 24.27 -13.57 15.17
CA VAL A 101 23.28 -13.33 14.11
C VAL A 101 22.53 -14.62 13.82
N LEU A 102 21.21 -14.57 13.86
CA LEU A 102 20.30 -15.70 13.60
C LEU A 102 19.81 -15.79 12.15
N THR A 103 20.12 -14.81 11.30
CA THR A 103 19.63 -14.74 9.91
C THR A 103 20.76 -14.57 8.91
N ALA A 104 20.67 -15.26 7.77
CA ALA A 104 21.55 -15.07 6.62
C ALA A 104 20.89 -14.17 5.56
N PHE A 105 21.68 -13.38 4.85
CA PHE A 105 21.19 -12.46 3.83
C PHE A 105 21.89 -12.74 2.50
N GLU A 106 21.10 -12.97 1.45
CA GLU A 106 21.57 -13.26 0.08
C GLU A 106 22.75 -14.26 0.02
N PRO A 107 22.62 -15.49 0.57
CA PRO A 107 23.64 -16.52 0.41
C PRO A 107 23.96 -16.78 -1.07
N ALA A 108 25.21 -17.13 -1.36
CA ALA A 108 25.69 -17.30 -2.74
C ALA A 108 24.92 -18.36 -3.55
N ASP A 109 24.44 -19.42 -2.90
CA ASP A 109 23.67 -20.50 -3.49
C ASP A 109 22.16 -20.22 -3.54
N HIS A 110 21.69 -19.18 -2.84
CA HIS A 110 20.28 -18.82 -2.72
C HIS A 110 20.10 -17.29 -2.64
N PRO A 111 20.43 -16.54 -3.70
CA PRO A 111 20.51 -15.07 -3.66
C PRO A 111 19.16 -14.38 -3.42
N TRP A 112 18.02 -15.08 -3.54
CA TRP A 112 16.68 -14.57 -3.22
C TRP A 112 16.30 -14.67 -1.72
N HIS A 113 17.14 -15.28 -0.87
CA HIS A 113 16.91 -15.32 0.57
C HIS A 113 17.20 -13.96 1.23
N ARG A 114 16.27 -13.49 2.08
CA ARG A 114 16.33 -12.20 2.78
C ARG A 114 16.12 -12.38 4.29
N GLY A 115 17.08 -12.93 5.01
CA GLY A 115 16.95 -13.12 6.47
C GLY A 115 15.66 -13.84 6.88
N LEU A 116 14.92 -13.28 7.84
CA LEU A 116 13.58 -13.74 8.21
C LEU A 116 12.52 -12.95 7.44
N TRP A 117 11.80 -13.66 6.58
CA TRP A 117 10.71 -13.14 5.76
C TRP A 117 9.75 -14.28 5.45
N TRP A 118 8.60 -13.95 4.88
CA TRP A 118 7.57 -14.95 4.55
C TRP A 118 6.94 -14.67 3.19
N SER A 119 6.72 -15.72 2.41
CA SER A 119 5.84 -15.71 1.25
C SER A 119 5.26 -17.09 0.97
N TRP A 120 4.14 -17.14 0.26
CA TRP A 120 3.69 -18.35 -0.42
C TRP A 120 4.49 -18.48 -1.72
N LYS A 121 5.11 -19.64 -1.98
CA LYS A 121 5.98 -19.77 -3.16
C LYS A 121 5.22 -19.51 -4.47
N LEU A 122 4.08 -20.17 -4.65
CA LEU A 122 3.27 -20.08 -5.86
C LEU A 122 1.82 -19.75 -5.53
N ILE A 123 1.29 -18.71 -6.16
CA ILE A 123 -0.15 -18.38 -6.14
C ILE A 123 -0.58 -18.19 -7.59
N ASN A 124 -1.56 -18.97 -8.06
CA ASN A 124 -2.08 -18.91 -9.44
C ASN A 124 -1.00 -18.97 -10.53
N GLY A 125 0.04 -19.79 -10.33
CA GLY A 125 1.15 -19.95 -11.27
C GLY A 125 2.21 -18.84 -11.22
N ILE A 126 2.09 -17.86 -10.32
CA ILE A 126 3.06 -16.78 -10.13
C ILE A 126 3.96 -17.09 -8.93
N ASN A 127 5.28 -16.96 -9.13
CA ASN A 127 6.31 -17.18 -8.10
C ASN A 127 6.56 -15.90 -7.30
N TYR A 128 6.39 -15.98 -5.97
CA TYR A 128 6.64 -14.87 -5.03
C TYR A 128 7.85 -15.13 -4.13
N TRP A 129 8.59 -16.22 -4.36
CA TRP A 129 9.78 -16.57 -3.60
C TRP A 129 11.06 -16.10 -4.31
N GLU A 130 11.27 -16.58 -5.53
CA GLU A 130 12.42 -16.24 -6.38
C GLU A 130 12.13 -14.98 -7.20
N GLU A 131 13.00 -13.96 -7.07
CA GLU A 131 12.86 -12.69 -7.80
C GLU A 131 13.23 -12.82 -9.28
N ASP A 132 14.11 -13.75 -9.60
CA ASP A 132 14.54 -14.07 -10.96
C ASP A 132 14.37 -15.56 -11.26
N TRP A 133 13.12 -15.99 -11.41
CA TRP A 133 12.82 -17.37 -11.82
C TRP A 133 13.36 -17.70 -13.22
N ARG A 134 13.63 -16.70 -14.07
CA ARG A 134 14.07 -16.90 -15.46
C ARG A 134 15.57 -17.14 -15.57
N ALA A 135 16.39 -16.54 -14.72
CA ALA A 135 17.84 -16.81 -14.69
C ALA A 135 18.19 -18.24 -14.28
N PHE A 136 17.28 -18.97 -13.62
CA PHE A 136 17.49 -20.35 -13.16
C PHE A 136 16.53 -21.36 -13.78
N ALA A 137 15.59 -20.93 -14.62
CA ALA A 137 14.78 -21.83 -15.43
C ALA A 137 15.62 -22.37 -16.59
N THR A 138 16.31 -23.49 -16.36
CA THR A 138 16.42 -24.52 -17.41
C THR A 138 15.03 -24.72 -17.99
N PRO A 139 14.83 -24.79 -19.32
CA PRO A 139 13.51 -24.98 -19.90
C PRO A 139 12.89 -26.26 -19.32
N GLN A 140 11.94 -26.12 -18.40
CA GLN A 140 11.07 -27.23 -18.07
C GLN A 140 10.10 -27.35 -19.24
N SER A 141 10.33 -28.40 -20.03
CA SER A 141 9.37 -28.92 -20.97
C SER A 141 8.01 -29.08 -20.27
N LEU A 142 7.07 -28.22 -20.64
CA LEU A 142 5.64 -28.50 -20.59
C LEU A 142 5.19 -28.78 -22.03
#